data_AF-D1LYR6-F1
#
_entry.id   AF-D1LYR6-F1
#
_cell.length_a   1.000
_cell.length_b   1.000
_cell.length_c   1.000
_cell.angle_alpha   90.00
_cell.angle_beta   90.00
_cell.angle_gamma   90.00
#
_symmetry.space_group_name_H-M   'P 1'
#
loop_
_entity.id
_entity.type
_entity.pdbx_description
1 polymer ?
#
loop_
_entity_poly.entity_id
_entity_poly.type
_entity_poly.pdbx_seq_one_letter_code
_entity_poly.pdbx_strand_id
1 'polypeptide(L)'
;MSGGLDVLALSEEDVTKMLAATTHLGSENVHFQMETYVYKRRADGTHVINLRRTWEKLVLAARAVVAIENPADVFVISSRPFGQRAVLKFAAHTGVTPIAG
;
A
#
# COMPACT_ATOMS: atom_id res chain seq x y z
N MET A 1 3.98 -11.60 -7.85
CA MET A 1 3.97 -11.19 -9.26
C MET A 1 4.44 -9.75 -9.45
N SER A 2 5.73 -9.45 -9.30
CA SER A 2 6.37 -8.20 -9.77
C SER A 2 6.57 -8.17 -11.31
N GLY A 3 5.87 -9.03 -12.05
CA GLY A 3 6.09 -9.24 -13.48
C GLY A 3 7.43 -9.90 -13.84
N GLY A 4 8.22 -10.35 -12.85
CA GLY A 4 9.55 -10.93 -13.09
C GLY A 4 10.60 -9.90 -13.52
N LEU A 5 10.31 -8.60 -13.36
CA LEU A 5 11.22 -7.53 -13.71
C LEU A 5 12.03 -7.14 -12.48
N ASP A 6 13.35 -7.31 -12.55
CA ASP A 6 14.27 -7.00 -11.44
C ASP A 6 14.25 -5.52 -11.05
N VAL A 7 13.98 -4.63 -12.02
CA VAL A 7 13.87 -3.18 -11.79
C VAL A 7 12.71 -2.82 -10.84
N LEU A 8 11.67 -3.65 -10.78
CA LEU A 8 10.50 -3.45 -9.90
C LEU A 8 10.57 -4.37 -8.66
N ALA A 9 11.69 -5.05 -8.44
CA ALA A 9 11.90 -5.85 -7.25
C ALA A 9 11.94 -4.94 -6.01
N LEU A 10 11.57 -5.53 -4.87
CA LEU A 10 11.58 -4.84 -3.60
C LEU A 10 13.02 -4.55 -3.18
N SER A 11 13.39 -3.27 -3.10
CA SER A 11 14.73 -2.84 -2.69
C SER A 11 14.90 -2.90 -1.16
N GLU A 12 16.15 -3.01 -0.69
CA GLU A 12 16.45 -3.02 0.75
C GLU A 12 16.08 -1.68 1.42
N GLU A 13 16.32 -0.56 0.73
CA GLU A 13 15.94 0.77 1.22
C GLU A 13 14.43 0.92 1.41
N ASP A 14 13.62 0.35 0.53
CA ASP A 14 12.15 0.40 0.67
C ASP A 14 11.67 -0.47 1.83
N VAL A 15 12.30 -1.63 2.04
CA VAL A 15 11.99 -2.51 3.19
C VAL A 15 12.31 -1.81 4.50
N THR A 16 13.47 -1.18 4.62
CA THR A 16 13.84 -0.46 5.85
C THR A 16 12.86 0.67 6.17
N LYS A 17 12.42 1.45 5.17
CA LYS A 17 11.39 2.48 5.34
C LYS A 17 10.04 1.89 5.75
N MET A 18 9.63 0.77 5.16
CA MET A 18 8.38 0.07 5.51
C MET A 18 8.40 -0.49 6.95
N LEU A 19 9.55 -1.03 7.38
CA LEU A 19 9.74 -1.52 8.75
C LEU A 19 9.73 -0.37 9.76
N ALA A 20 10.42 0.73 9.45
CA ALA A 20 10.45 1.93 10.30
C ALA A 20 9.06 2.55 10.46
N ALA A 21 8.25 2.55 9.39
CA ALA A 21 6.87 3.02 9.42
C ALA A 21 5.87 1.98 9.96
N THR A 22 6.35 0.88 10.56
CA THR A 22 5.56 -0.20 11.20
C THR A 22 4.45 -0.84 10.34
N THR A 23 4.55 -0.72 9.01
CA THR A 23 3.54 -1.21 8.05
C THR A 23 3.34 -2.74 8.05
N HIS A 24 4.30 -3.48 8.57
CA HIS A 24 4.26 -4.93 8.70
C HIS A 24 3.38 -5.41 9.87
N LEU A 25 2.97 -4.51 10.77
CA LEU A 25 2.11 -4.83 11.91
C LEU A 25 0.65 -4.64 11.51
N GLY A 26 -0.12 -5.74 11.56
CA GLY A 26 -1.56 -5.73 11.35
C GLY A 26 -2.34 -5.59 12.66
N SER A 27 -3.60 -6.06 12.63
CA SER A 27 -4.51 -6.11 13.79
C SER A 27 -4.55 -7.49 14.45
N GLU A 28 -5.20 -7.58 15.61
CA GLU A 28 -5.50 -8.84 16.29
C GLU A 28 -6.50 -9.70 15.52
N ASN A 29 -7.46 -9.08 14.84
CA ASN A 29 -8.46 -9.76 14.04
C ASN A 29 -8.05 -9.79 12.56
N VAL A 30 -8.32 -10.89 11.89
CA VAL A 30 -8.07 -11.08 10.45
C VAL A 30 -9.35 -11.54 9.76
N HIS A 31 -9.62 -10.99 8.57
CA HIS A 31 -10.70 -11.46 7.70
C HIS A 31 -10.22 -12.69 6.91
N PHE A 32 -11.08 -13.68 6.66
CA PHE A 32 -10.67 -14.94 6.01
C PHE A 32 -9.93 -14.75 4.67
N GLN A 33 -10.34 -13.75 3.87
CA GLN A 33 -9.67 -13.42 2.60
C GLN A 33 -8.27 -12.82 2.79
N MET A 34 -8.01 -12.19 3.93
CA MET A 34 -6.75 -11.54 4.26
C MET A 34 -5.71 -12.50 4.83
N GLU A 35 -6.09 -13.73 5.20
CA GLU A 35 -5.18 -14.75 5.73
C GLU A 35 -4.01 -15.03 4.77
N THR A 36 -4.25 -14.93 3.46
CA THR A 36 -3.20 -15.10 2.46
C THR A 36 -2.12 -14.02 2.53
N TYR A 37 -2.35 -12.85 3.11
CA TYR A 37 -1.33 -11.81 3.26
C TYR A 37 -0.59 -11.87 4.60
N VAL A 38 -1.09 -12.67 5.55
CA VAL A 38 -0.47 -12.85 6.86
C VAL A 38 0.73 -13.78 6.75
N TYR A 39 1.83 -13.40 7.38
CA TYR A 39 3.02 -14.24 7.52
C TYR A 39 2.93 -15.12 8.78
N LYS A 40 2.72 -14.50 9.94
CA LYS A 40 2.66 -15.19 11.24
C LYS A 40 1.91 -14.33 12.27
N ARG A 41 1.33 -14.96 13.29
CA ARG A 41 0.79 -14.28 14.48
C ARG A 41 1.83 -14.21 15.61
N ARG A 42 2.00 -13.04 16.23
CA ARG A 42 2.84 -12.86 17.43
C ARG A 42 2.16 -13.42 18.68
N ALA A 43 2.92 -13.63 19.76
CA ALA A 43 2.39 -14.06 21.04
C ALA A 43 1.34 -13.08 21.60
N ASP A 44 1.52 -11.78 21.33
CA ASP A 44 0.62 -10.70 21.75
C ASP A 44 -0.70 -10.67 20.95
N GLY A 45 -0.90 -11.59 20.00
CA GLY A 45 -2.12 -11.69 19.21
C GLY A 45 -2.10 -10.92 17.88
N THR A 46 -1.18 -9.98 17.68
CA THR A 46 -1.03 -9.19 16.44
C THR A 46 -0.55 -10.02 15.26
N HIS A 47 -1.17 -9.84 14.09
CA HIS A 47 -0.76 -10.47 12.85
C HIS A 47 0.36 -9.69 12.15
N VAL A 48 1.43 -10.38 11.74
CA VAL A 48 2.51 -9.81 10.92
C VAL A 48 2.18 -10.04 9.45
N ILE A 49 2.20 -8.98 8.66
CA ILE A 49 1.88 -8.98 7.23
C ILE A 49 3.16 -9.25 6.43
N ASN A 50 3.05 -10.05 5.37
CA ASN A 50 4.16 -10.33 4.46
C ASN A 50 4.42 -9.13 3.52
N LEU A 51 5.51 -8.38 3.79
CA LEU A 51 5.90 -7.21 2.99
C LEU A 51 6.14 -7.51 1.51
N ARG A 52 6.60 -8.72 1.16
CA ARG A 52 6.77 -9.10 -0.24
C ARG A 52 5.43 -9.13 -0.97
N ARG A 53 4.38 -9.68 -0.33
CA ARG A 53 3.03 -9.68 -0.90
C ARG A 53 2.43 -8.28 -0.95
N THR A 54 2.70 -7.45 0.06
CA THR A 54 2.29 -6.03 0.08
C THR A 54 2.89 -5.27 -1.10
N TRP A 55 4.19 -5.42 -1.36
CA TRP A 55 4.87 -4.79 -2.49
C TRP A 55 4.27 -5.20 -3.83
N GLU A 56 4.02 -6.49 -4.02
CA GLU A 56 3.42 -6.99 -5.27
C GLU A 56 2.03 -6.40 -5.53
N LYS A 57 1.21 -6.22 -4.48
CA LYS A 57 -0.10 -5.58 -4.59
C LYS A 57 0.00 -4.08 -4.83
N LEU A 58 0.98 -3.43 -4.24
CA LEU A 58 1.25 -2.00 -4.46
C LEU A 58 1.65 -1.73 -5.91
N VAL A 59 2.56 -2.53 -6.47
CA VAL A 59 2.96 -2.42 -7.89
C VAL A 59 1.78 -2.72 -8.82
N LEU A 60 0.94 -3.71 -8.48
CA LEU A 60 -0.27 -4.00 -9.26
C LEU A 60 -1.24 -2.81 -9.29
N ALA A 61 -1.46 -2.15 -8.15
CA ALA A 61 -2.31 -0.96 -8.09
C ALA A 61 -1.72 0.21 -8.89
N ALA A 62 -0.42 0.45 -8.80
CA ALA A 62 0.26 1.49 -9.58
C ALA A 62 0.09 1.28 -11.09
N ARG A 63 0.17 0.03 -11.57
CA ARG A 63 -0.09 -0.30 -12.98
C ARG A 63 -1.52 0.03 -13.41
N ALA A 64 -2.51 -0.25 -12.55
CA ALA A 64 -3.90 0.08 -12.85
C ALA A 64 -4.13 1.59 -12.95
N VAL A 65 -3.48 2.39 -12.09
CA VAL A 65 -3.58 3.86 -12.12
C VAL A 65 -2.92 4.43 -13.37
N VAL A 66 -1.70 3.98 -13.70
CA VAL A 66 -0.95 4.48 -14.87
C VAL A 66 -1.61 4.10 -16.20
N ALA A 67 -2.43 3.05 -16.23
CA ALA A 67 -3.17 2.64 -17.42
C ALA A 67 -4.29 3.62 -17.82
N ILE A 68 -4.65 4.57 -16.96
CA ILE A 68 -5.69 5.56 -17.22
C ILE A 68 -5.05 6.77 -17.92
N GLU A 69 -5.56 7.11 -19.11
CA GLU A 69 -5.00 8.17 -19.94
C GLU A 69 -5.09 9.56 -19.29
N ASN A 70 -6.26 9.88 -18.73
CA ASN A 70 -6.49 11.13 -18.03
C ASN A 70 -6.38 10.94 -16.51
N PRO A 71 -5.32 11.43 -15.86
CA PRO A 71 -5.14 11.24 -14.42
C PRO A 71 -6.24 11.90 -13.58
N ALA A 72 -6.93 12.93 -14.10
CA ALA A 72 -8.01 13.60 -13.38
C ALA A 72 -9.25 12.70 -13.16
N ASP A 73 -9.39 11.62 -13.94
CA ASP A 73 -10.46 10.63 -13.79
C ASP A 73 -10.22 9.66 -12.62
N VAL A 74 -9.01 9.70 -12.04
CA VAL A 74 -8.68 8.94 -10.83
C VAL A 74 -8.94 9.80 -9.61
N PHE A 75 -9.72 9.25 -8.68
CA PHE A 75 -10.04 9.91 -7.41
C PHE A 75 -9.30 9.24 -6.25
N VAL A 76 -8.69 10.05 -5.40
CA VAL A 76 -8.04 9.57 -4.16
C VAL A 76 -8.81 10.13 -2.98
N ILE A 77 -9.27 9.23 -2.10
CA ILE A 77 -10.27 9.54 -1.07
C ILE A 77 -9.76 9.11 0.30
N SER A 78 -9.90 9.98 1.30
CA SER A 78 -9.74 9.62 2.72
C SER A 78 -10.62 10.47 3.62
N SER A 79 -11.48 9.81 4.39
CA SER A 79 -12.28 10.44 5.44
C SER A 79 -11.57 10.55 6.79
N ARG A 80 -10.52 9.74 6.99
CA ARG A 80 -9.82 9.72 8.28
C ARG A 80 -8.77 10.83 8.36
N PRO A 81 -8.62 11.52 9.51
CA PRO A 81 -7.71 12.67 9.65
C PRO A 81 -6.26 12.36 9.28
N PHE A 82 -5.78 11.15 9.60
CA PHE A 82 -4.40 10.74 9.31
C PHE A 82 -4.10 10.61 7.81
N GLY A 83 -5.11 10.43 6.95
CA GLY A 83 -4.95 10.29 5.51
C GLY A 83 -5.12 11.58 4.70
N GLN A 84 -5.76 12.61 5.26
CA GLN A 84 -6.14 13.83 4.50
C GLN A 84 -4.92 14.50 3.84
N ARG A 85 -3.83 14.69 4.59
CA ARG A 85 -2.61 15.32 4.05
C ARG A 85 -1.92 14.43 3.00
N ALA A 86 -1.97 13.11 3.17
CA ALA A 86 -1.37 12.18 2.22
C ALA A 86 -2.09 12.23 0.86
N VAL A 87 -3.43 12.28 0.87
CA VAL A 87 -4.25 12.40 -0.34
C VAL A 87 -3.92 13.68 -1.12
N LEU A 88 -3.87 14.83 -0.43
CA LEU A 88 -3.54 16.11 -1.06
C LEU A 88 -2.14 16.12 -1.68
N LYS A 89 -1.15 15.55 -1.00
CA LYS A 89 0.22 15.46 -1.51
C LYS A 89 0.34 14.48 -2.68
N PHE A 90 -0.33 13.34 -2.60
CA PHE A 90 -0.36 12.38 -3.69
C PHE A 90 -0.96 12.99 -4.96
N ALA A 91 -2.12 13.67 -4.83
CA ALA A 91 -2.77 14.39 -5.91
C ALA A 91 -1.89 15.45 -6.55
N ALA A 92 -1.19 16.25 -5.74
CA ALA A 92 -0.29 17.29 -6.24
C ALA A 92 0.87 16.75 -7.09
N HIS A 93 1.34 15.52 -6.83
CA HIS A 93 2.45 14.91 -7.56
C HIS A 93 2.01 14.07 -8.77
N THR A 94 0.77 13.57 -8.78
CA THR A 94 0.29 12.66 -9.83
C THR A 94 -0.75 13.27 -10.75
N GLY A 95 -1.32 14.44 -10.41
CA GLY A 95 -2.37 15.10 -11.19
C GLY A 95 -3.76 14.49 -11.02
N VAL A 96 -3.94 13.56 -10.07
CA VAL A 96 -5.23 12.94 -9.77
C VAL A 96 -6.12 13.84 -8.91
N THR A 97 -7.42 13.60 -8.89
CA THR A 97 -8.38 14.45 -8.17
C THR A 97 -8.51 14.03 -6.69
N PRO A 98 -8.18 14.91 -5.71
CA PRO A 98 -8.28 14.56 -4.30
C PRO A 98 -9.68 14.83 -3.72
N ILE A 99 -10.15 13.94 -2.85
CA ILE A 99 -11.30 14.14 -1.97
C ILE A 99 -10.82 13.92 -0.53
N ALA A 100 -10.62 15.02 0.20
CA ALA A 100 -10.24 15.00 1.61
C ALA A 100 -11.40 15.56 2.44
N GLY A 101 -11.89 14.77 3.40
CA GLY A 101 -13.08 15.11 4.19
C GLY A 101 -13.66 13.88 4.85
#